data_AF-A0A1H9UW26-F1
#
_entry.id   AF-A0A1H9UW26-F1
#
_cell.length_a   1.000
_cell.length_b   1.000
_cell.length_c   1.000
_cell.angle_alpha   90.00
_cell.angle_beta   90.00
_cell.angle_gamma   90.00
#
_symmetry.space_group_name_H-M   'P 1'
#
loop_
_entity.id
_entity.type
_entity.pdbx_description
1 polymer ?
#
loop_
_entity_poly.entity_id
_entity_poly.type
_entity_poly.pdbx_seq_one_letter_code
_entity_poly.pdbx_strand_id
1 'polypeptide(L)'
;MHVVRANVVDVVVFLGTAVLILVLRRQDLSTRRPPRWLCRRWPVPLAAALAGLVVAAQPRTSPAVELALAAVGVAALTVVLRAGAGGPLPRTSTRRGWVWAVPLLAGALFELANFLTQPDPHTDNLDHPTLSALVDPLLDGRLVRAGVTVAWVLVGWALVRVLSERGNEP
;
A
#
# COMPACT_ATOMS: atom_id res chain seq x y z
N MET A 1 -34.67 1.97 -10.37
CA MET A 1 -33.50 2.88 -10.24
C MET A 1 -32.88 2.64 -8.86
N HIS A 2 -32.16 1.54 -8.68
CA HIS A 2 -31.40 1.28 -7.45
C HIS A 2 -30.11 2.10 -7.56
N VAL A 3 -30.08 3.23 -6.85
CA VAL A 3 -28.90 4.08 -6.74
C VAL A 3 -27.86 3.28 -5.97
N VAL A 4 -26.95 2.67 -6.74
CA VAL A 4 -25.53 2.49 -6.47
C VAL A 4 -25.13 3.17 -5.16
N ARG A 5 -25.21 2.43 -4.05
CA ARG A 5 -24.41 2.77 -2.87
C ARG A 5 -22.98 2.35 -3.16
N ALA A 6 -22.37 2.87 -4.23
CA ALA A 6 -20.94 2.73 -4.45
C ALA A 6 -20.29 3.06 -3.11
N ASN A 7 -19.54 2.11 -2.56
CA ASN A 7 -18.86 2.32 -1.31
C ASN A 7 -17.92 3.51 -1.55
N VAL A 8 -18.29 4.68 -1.03
CA VAL A 8 -17.61 5.96 -1.29
C VAL A 8 -16.13 5.83 -0.93
N VAL A 9 -15.83 4.97 0.04
CA VAL A 9 -14.47 4.61 0.45
C VAL A 9 -13.66 4.05 -0.72
N ASP A 10 -14.17 3.07 -1.47
CA ASP A 10 -13.42 2.43 -2.56
C ASP A 10 -13.17 3.40 -3.72
N VAL A 11 -14.18 4.21 -4.06
CA VAL A 11 -14.02 5.28 -5.08
C VAL A 11 -12.95 6.28 -4.64
N VAL A 12 -12.99 6.72 -3.38
CA VAL A 12 -11.99 7.64 -2.81
C VAL A 12 -10.60 6.99 -2.78
N VAL A 13 -10.50 5.70 -2.47
CA VAL A 13 -9.23 4.98 -2.45
C VAL A 13 -8.66 4.87 -3.86
N PHE A 14 -9.41 4.39 -4.86
CA PHE A 14 -8.89 4.20 -6.21
C PHE A 14 -8.61 5.53 -6.92
N LEU A 15 -9.58 6.46 -6.93
CA LEU A 15 -9.40 7.76 -7.55
C LEU A 15 -8.36 8.60 -6.80
N GLY A 16 -8.41 8.60 -5.47
CA GLY A 16 -7.44 9.30 -4.63
C GLY A 16 -6.03 8.77 -4.83
N THR A 17 -5.85 7.45 -4.94
CA THR A 17 -4.55 6.85 -5.24
C THR A 17 -4.06 7.22 -6.64
N ALA A 18 -4.93 7.19 -7.64
CA ALA A 18 -4.58 7.61 -9.01
C ALA A 18 -4.13 9.08 -9.06
N VAL A 19 -4.88 9.97 -8.41
CA VAL A 19 -4.53 11.40 -8.28
C VAL A 19 -3.21 11.56 -7.52
N LEU A 20 -3.03 10.85 -6.41
CA LEU A 20 -1.81 10.90 -5.61
C LEU A 20 -0.58 10.47 -6.42
N ILE A 21 -0.68 9.39 -7.21
CA ILE A 21 0.39 8.96 -8.12
C ILE A 21 0.74 10.09 -9.10
N LEU A 22 -0.26 10.75 -9.70
CA LEU A 22 -0.03 11.84 -10.65
C LEU A 22 0.60 13.07 -9.98
N VAL A 23 0.15 13.43 -8.78
CA VAL A 23 0.70 14.56 -8.01
C VAL A 23 2.13 14.28 -7.58
N LEU A 24 2.41 13.12 -6.97
CA LEU A 24 3.74 12.74 -6.51
C LEU A 24 4.74 12.65 -7.67
N ARG A 25 4.28 12.31 -8.88
CA ARG A 25 5.12 12.29 -10.09
C ARG A 25 5.53 13.68 -10.57
N ARG A 26 4.75 14.71 -10.23
CA ARG A 26 5.05 16.12 -10.56
C ARG A 26 5.88 16.82 -9.49
N GLN A 27 5.99 16.24 -8.30
CA GLN A 27 6.73 16.81 -7.19
C GLN A 27 8.17 16.27 -7.17
N ASP A 28 9.14 17.17 -6.97
CA ASP A 28 10.49 16.79 -6.61
C ASP A 28 10.48 16.32 -5.14
N LEU A 29 10.39 15.01 -4.94
CA LEU A 29 10.44 14.43 -3.60
C LEU A 29 11.86 14.56 -3.04
N SER A 30 11.98 15.18 -1.87
CA SER A 30 13.24 15.20 -1.12
C SER A 30 13.48 13.84 -0.47
N THR A 31 14.75 13.44 -0.33
CA THR A 31 15.06 12.29 0.51
C THR A 31 14.64 12.60 1.94
N ARG A 32 14.24 11.58 2.68
CA ARG A 32 13.95 11.71 4.10
C ARG A 32 14.87 10.81 4.89
N ARG A 33 15.40 11.33 6.00
CA ARG A 33 16.22 10.56 6.93
C ARG A 33 15.32 9.92 7.98
N PRO A 34 15.14 8.59 7.99
CA PRO A 34 14.31 7.92 8.97
C PRO A 34 14.91 8.10 10.37
N PRO A 35 14.09 8.00 11.42
CA PRO A 35 14.56 8.16 12.79
C PRO A 35 15.55 7.05 13.18
N ARG A 36 16.59 7.40 13.96
CA ARG A 36 17.75 6.54 14.27
C ARG A 36 17.40 5.19 14.92
N TRP A 37 16.32 5.12 15.71
CA TRP A 37 15.88 3.88 16.34
C TRP A 37 15.43 2.82 15.32
N LEU A 38 15.00 3.27 14.14
CA LEU A 38 14.60 2.44 13.02
C LEU A 38 15.81 1.88 12.26
N CYS A 39 17.00 2.47 12.42
CA CYS A 39 18.25 1.92 11.88
C CYS A 39 18.71 0.64 12.60
N ARG A 40 18.07 0.26 13.71
CA ARG A 40 18.32 -1.02 14.38
C ARG A 40 17.76 -2.14 13.50
N ARG A 41 18.46 -3.28 13.38
CA ARG A 41 18.13 -4.33 12.38
C ARG A 41 16.89 -5.18 12.67
N TRP A 42 16.37 -5.17 13.90
CA TRP A 42 15.36 -6.12 14.37
C TRP A 42 13.93 -5.59 14.64
N PRO A 43 13.65 -4.29 14.90
CA PRO A 43 12.30 -3.86 15.25
C PRO A 43 11.32 -4.04 14.09
N VAL A 44 11.79 -3.91 12.84
CA VAL A 44 10.93 -4.05 11.66
C VAL A 44 10.63 -5.51 11.33
N PRO A 45 11.61 -6.44 11.25
CA PRO A 45 11.30 -7.86 11.13
C PRO A 45 10.42 -8.39 12.25
N LEU A 46 10.62 -7.91 13.49
CA LEU A 46 9.77 -8.26 14.62
C LEU A 46 8.34 -7.75 14.42
N ALA A 47 8.16 -6.48 14.05
CA ALA A 47 6.85 -5.93 13.77
C ALA A 47 6.14 -6.67 12.61
N ALA A 48 6.87 -7.02 11.55
CA ALA A 48 6.36 -7.80 10.42
C ALA A 48 5.90 -9.19 10.88
N ALA A 49 6.72 -9.88 11.68
CA ALA A 49 6.39 -11.20 12.22
C ALA A 49 5.18 -11.15 13.16
N LEU A 50 5.10 -10.14 14.05
CA LEU A 50 3.96 -9.96 14.94
C LEU A 50 2.67 -9.67 14.18
N ALA A 51 2.72 -8.78 13.17
CA ALA A 51 1.57 -8.51 12.31
C ALA A 51 1.14 -9.77 11.55
N GLY A 52 2.09 -10.51 10.95
CA GLY A 52 1.82 -11.78 10.28
C GLY A 52 1.19 -12.81 11.22
N LEU A 53 1.65 -12.90 12.46
CA LEU A 53 1.10 -13.80 13.47
C LEU A 53 -0.35 -13.45 13.84
N VAL A 54 -0.63 -12.17 14.10
CA VAL A 54 -2.01 -11.70 14.39
C VAL A 54 -2.93 -12.01 13.22
N VAL A 55 -2.49 -11.73 11.99
CA VAL A 55 -3.23 -11.98 10.76
C VAL A 55 -3.47 -13.48 10.50
N ALA A 56 -2.52 -14.35 10.88
CA ALA A 56 -2.66 -15.79 10.77
C ALA A 56 -3.62 -16.38 11.82
N ALA A 57 -3.55 -15.86 13.05
CA ALA A 57 -4.25 -16.40 14.21
C ALA A 57 -5.74 -16.00 14.27
N GLN A 58 -6.12 -14.93 13.58
CA GLN A 58 -7.47 -14.36 13.65
C GLN A 58 -8.25 -14.54 12.34
N PRO A 59 -9.59 -14.54 12.39
CA PRO A 59 -10.43 -14.41 11.20
C PRO A 59 -10.07 -13.14 10.41
N ARG A 60 -10.17 -13.20 9.08
CA ARG A 60 -9.83 -12.08 8.18
C ARG A 60 -10.60 -10.80 8.54
N THR A 61 -11.88 -10.94 8.87
CA THR A 61 -12.80 -9.86 9.22
C THR A 61 -12.75 -9.48 10.70
N SER A 62 -11.78 -10.01 11.46
CA SER A 62 -11.65 -9.68 12.88
C SER A 62 -11.14 -8.24 13.04
N PRO A 63 -11.71 -7.46 13.98
CA PRO A 63 -11.21 -6.12 14.28
C PRO A 63 -9.75 -6.14 14.74
N ALA A 64 -9.26 -7.26 15.28
CA ALA A 64 -7.85 -7.42 15.65
C ALA A 64 -6.92 -7.35 14.42
N VAL A 65 -7.35 -7.92 13.29
CA VAL A 65 -6.59 -7.88 12.02
C VAL A 65 -6.59 -6.46 11.47
N GLU A 66 -7.75 -5.81 11.45
CA GLU A 66 -7.89 -4.41 11.01
C GLU A 66 -7.01 -3.48 11.84
N LEU A 67 -7.07 -3.58 13.18
CA LEU A 67 -6.26 -2.79 14.10
C LEU A 67 -4.76 -3.04 13.91
N ALA A 68 -4.34 -4.29 13.71
CA ALA A 68 -2.94 -4.62 13.48
C ALA A 68 -2.41 -3.98 12.18
N LEU A 69 -3.16 -4.11 11.09
CA LEU A 69 -2.78 -3.52 9.80
C LEU A 69 -2.81 -1.99 9.86
N ALA A 70 -3.82 -1.41 10.50
CA ALA A 70 -3.92 0.03 10.72
C ALA A 70 -2.75 0.55 11.57
N ALA A 71 -2.39 -0.15 12.65
CA ALA A 71 -1.26 0.23 13.50
C ALA A 71 0.06 0.21 12.72
N VAL A 72 0.29 -0.78 11.86
CA VAL A 72 1.46 -0.83 10.97
C VAL A 72 1.43 0.34 9.99
N GLY A 73 0.29 0.63 9.36
CA GLY A 73 0.13 1.75 8.43
C GLY A 73 0.37 3.11 9.09
N VAL A 74 -0.20 3.35 10.28
CA VAL A 74 -0.01 4.57 11.07
C VAL A 74 1.44 4.68 11.55
N ALA A 75 2.07 3.60 11.97
CA ALA A 75 3.48 3.59 12.33
C ALA A 75 4.37 3.95 11.12
N ALA A 76 4.09 3.39 9.94
CA ALA A 76 4.81 3.74 8.72
C ALA A 76 4.60 5.22 8.35
N LEU A 77 3.37 5.70 8.38
CA LEU A 77 3.04 7.10 8.09
C LEU A 77 3.73 8.06 9.06
N THR A 78 3.67 7.77 10.36
CA THR A 78 4.34 8.61 11.37
C THR A 78 5.85 8.62 11.21
N VAL A 79 6.46 7.48 10.83
CA VAL A 79 7.89 7.42 10.46
C VAL A 79 8.17 8.34 9.27
N VAL A 80 7.38 8.26 8.19
CA VAL A 80 7.56 9.13 7.02
C VAL A 80 7.40 10.60 7.39
N LEU A 81 6.35 10.96 8.14
CA LEU A 81 6.06 12.33 8.54
C LEU A 81 7.13 12.92 9.48
N ARG A 82 7.71 12.11 10.37
CA ARG A 82 8.76 12.53 11.30
C ARG A 82 10.17 12.38 10.74
N ALA A 83 10.34 11.77 9.58
CA ALA A 83 11.64 11.66 8.96
C ALA A 83 12.15 13.06 8.57
N GLY A 84 13.39 13.36 8.96
CA GLY A 84 13.98 14.67 8.75
C GLY A 84 14.23 14.97 7.27
N ALA A 85 14.31 16.24 6.91
CA ALA A 85 14.66 16.66 5.56
C ALA A 85 16.07 16.15 5.20
N GLY A 86 16.18 15.45 4.06
CA GLY A 86 17.45 15.07 3.43
C GLY A 86 17.74 15.91 2.19
N GLY A 87 18.74 15.52 1.40
CA GLY A 87 19.08 16.16 0.13
C GLY A 87 18.04 15.88 -0.97
N PRO A 88 18.06 16.66 -2.07
CA PRO A 88 17.21 16.41 -3.23
C PRO A 88 17.51 15.03 -3.85
N LEU A 89 16.47 14.24 -4.17
CA LEU A 89 16.69 13.00 -4.92
C LEU A 89 17.12 13.33 -6.36
N PRO A 90 18.06 12.55 -6.93
CA PRO A 90 18.26 12.54 -8.37
C PRO A 90 16.93 12.26 -9.07
N ARG A 91 16.53 13.13 -10.00
CA ARG A 91 15.30 12.93 -10.77
C ARG A 91 15.35 11.56 -11.43
N THR A 92 14.41 10.70 -11.07
CA THR A 92 14.22 9.45 -11.82
C THR A 92 13.92 9.83 -13.26
N SER A 93 14.64 9.26 -14.23
CA SER A 93 14.40 9.59 -15.63
C SER A 93 12.91 9.41 -15.94
N THR A 94 12.32 10.38 -16.65
CA THR A 94 10.88 10.42 -16.95
C THR A 94 10.39 9.09 -17.51
N ARG A 95 11.21 8.45 -18.36
CA ARG A 95 10.97 7.13 -18.95
C ARG A 95 10.89 6.02 -17.91
N ARG A 96 11.84 5.93 -16.95
CA ARG A 96 11.83 4.88 -15.91
C ARG A 96 10.68 5.02 -14.94
N GLY A 97 10.25 6.24 -14.62
CA GLY A 97 9.10 6.42 -13.75
C GLY A 97 7.77 6.07 -14.43
N TRP A 98 7.66 6.18 -15.76
CA TRP A 98 6.44 5.78 -16.46
C TRP A 98 6.27 4.26 -16.52
N VAL A 99 7.37 3.50 -16.52
CA VAL A 99 7.33 2.02 -16.42
C VAL A 99 6.56 1.57 -15.18
N TRP A 100 6.57 2.34 -14.10
CA TRP A 100 5.83 2.03 -12.87
C TRP A 100 4.49 2.75 -12.79
N ALA A 101 4.43 4.02 -13.20
CA ALA A 101 3.19 4.80 -13.10
C ALA A 101 2.09 4.31 -14.05
N VAL A 102 2.44 3.87 -15.27
CA VAL A 102 1.45 3.35 -16.24
C VAL A 102 0.72 2.11 -15.69
N PRO A 103 1.39 1.03 -15.28
CA PRO A 103 0.68 -0.16 -14.81
C PRO A 103 -0.11 0.11 -13.52
N LEU A 104 0.39 0.95 -12.61
CA LEU A 104 -0.33 1.31 -11.39
C LEU A 104 -1.60 2.12 -11.70
N LEU A 105 -1.49 3.12 -12.59
CA LEU A 105 -2.63 3.93 -13.01
C LEU A 105 -3.64 3.11 -13.81
N ALA A 106 -3.17 2.27 -14.74
CA ALA A 106 -4.01 1.37 -15.50
C ALA A 106 -4.73 0.38 -14.57
N GLY A 107 -4.04 -0.21 -13.60
CA GLY A 107 -4.63 -1.09 -12.59
C GLY A 107 -5.69 -0.39 -11.74
N ALA A 108 -5.41 0.83 -11.25
CA ALA A 108 -6.36 1.61 -10.46
C ALA A 108 -7.61 2.02 -11.27
N LEU A 109 -7.42 2.41 -12.54
CA LEU A 109 -8.53 2.76 -13.43
C LEU A 109 -9.32 1.52 -13.88
N PHE A 110 -8.66 0.39 -14.08
CA PHE A 110 -9.29 -0.89 -14.38
C PHE A 110 -10.15 -1.37 -13.21
N GLU A 111 -9.62 -1.33 -11.99
CA GLU A 111 -10.37 -1.64 -10.78
C GLU A 111 -11.58 -0.73 -10.61
N LEU A 112 -11.40 0.58 -10.79
CA LEU A 112 -12.49 1.54 -10.69
C LEU A 112 -13.56 1.29 -11.77
N ALA A 113 -13.15 0.98 -13.02
CA ALA A 113 -14.07 0.68 -14.09
C ALA A 113 -14.91 -0.58 -13.81
N ASN A 114 -14.28 -1.66 -13.34
CA ASN A 114 -14.98 -2.90 -13.00
C ASN A 114 -15.85 -2.73 -11.74
N PHE A 115 -15.40 -1.99 -10.75
CA PHE A 115 -16.21 -1.68 -9.57
C PHE A 115 -17.48 -0.90 -9.94
N LEU A 116 -17.39 0.05 -10.87
CA LEU A 116 -18.55 0.82 -11.33
C LEU A 116 -19.57 0.00 -12.13
N THR A 117 -19.19 -1.17 -12.64
CA THR A 117 -20.10 -2.10 -13.32
C THR A 117 -20.69 -3.17 -12.39
N GLN A 118 -20.31 -3.20 -11.11
CA GLN A 118 -20.89 -4.11 -10.13
C GLN A 118 -22.33 -3.70 -9.78
N PRO A 119 -23.27 -4.65 -9.70
CA PRO A 119 -24.67 -4.36 -9.37
C PRO A 119 -24.86 -3.96 -7.90
N ASP A 120 -24.00 -4.44 -7.01
CA ASP A 120 -23.94 -4.11 -5.58
C ASP A 120 -22.47 -4.15 -5.11
N PRO A 121 -21.99 -3.21 -4.28
CA PRO A 121 -20.62 -3.20 -3.73
C PRO A 121 -20.23 -4.47 -2.96
N HIS A 122 -21.20 -5.24 -2.49
CA HIS A 122 -20.98 -6.46 -1.71
C HIS A 122 -21.10 -7.74 -2.53
N THR A 123 -21.44 -7.63 -3.82
CA THR A 123 -21.62 -8.79 -4.70
C THR A 123 -20.69 -8.67 -5.90
N ASP A 124 -19.66 -9.51 -5.92
CA ASP A 124 -18.73 -9.58 -7.04
C ASP A 124 -19.46 -9.98 -8.33
N ASN A 125 -19.18 -9.23 -9.40
CA ASN A 125 -19.60 -9.60 -10.75
C ASN A 125 -18.49 -10.40 -11.43
N LEU A 126 -18.70 -11.71 -11.61
CA LEU A 126 -17.72 -12.61 -12.22
C LEU A 126 -17.52 -12.38 -13.73
N ASP A 127 -18.44 -11.65 -14.39
CA ASP A 127 -18.28 -11.28 -15.80
C ASP A 127 -17.27 -10.12 -15.97
N HIS A 128 -17.10 -9.30 -14.93
CA HIS A 128 -16.16 -8.17 -14.86
C HIS A 128 -15.44 -8.13 -13.50
N PRO A 129 -14.61 -9.15 -13.18
CA PRO A 129 -14.04 -9.27 -11.85
C PRO A 129 -13.02 -8.15 -11.60
N THR A 130 -13.13 -7.54 -10.42
CA THR A 130 -12.09 -6.68 -9.85
C THR A 130 -10.85 -7.51 -9.52
N LEU A 131 -9.66 -6.90 -9.50
CA LEU A 131 -8.46 -7.60 -9.05
C LEU A 131 -8.60 -8.00 -7.57
N SER A 132 -9.27 -7.18 -6.77
CA SER A 132 -9.64 -7.54 -5.39
C SER A 132 -10.47 -8.82 -5.31
N ALA A 133 -11.49 -8.99 -6.16
CA ALA A 133 -12.30 -10.22 -6.19
C ALA A 133 -11.49 -11.46 -6.56
N LEU A 134 -10.44 -11.31 -7.37
CA LEU A 134 -9.54 -12.41 -7.73
C LEU A 134 -8.53 -12.74 -6.62
N VAL A 135 -8.07 -11.73 -5.88
CA VAL A 135 -7.07 -11.88 -4.82
C VAL A 135 -7.71 -12.33 -3.50
N ASP A 136 -8.97 -11.99 -3.28
CA ASP A 136 -9.70 -12.29 -2.05
C ASP A 136 -9.71 -13.78 -1.67
N PRO A 137 -10.05 -14.72 -2.57
CA PRO A 137 -9.99 -16.15 -2.30
C PRO A 137 -8.58 -16.64 -1.95
N LEU A 138 -7.55 -16.00 -2.51
CA LEU A 138 -6.15 -16.33 -2.22
C LEU A 138 -5.77 -15.90 -0.78
N LEU A 139 -6.36 -14.82 -0.28
CA LEU A 139 -6.14 -14.30 1.09
C LEU A 139 -6.97 -14.99 2.18
N ASP A 140 -7.88 -15.91 1.81
CA ASP A 140 -8.57 -16.77 2.77
C ASP A 140 -7.60 -17.77 3.44
N GLY A 141 -6.56 -18.17 2.71
CA GLY A 141 -5.48 -19.00 3.25
C GLY A 141 -4.70 -18.26 4.35
N ARG A 142 -4.78 -18.75 5.60
CA ARG A 142 -4.10 -18.13 6.76
C ARG A 142 -2.60 -17.92 6.54
N LEU A 143 -1.93 -18.92 5.97
CA LEU A 143 -0.48 -18.85 5.69
C LEU A 143 -0.16 -17.86 4.57
N VAL A 144 -0.98 -17.83 3.52
CA VAL A 144 -0.81 -16.90 2.40
C VAL A 144 -0.99 -15.47 2.88
N ARG A 145 -2.05 -15.20 3.64
CA ARG A 145 -2.32 -13.90 4.23
C ARG A 145 -1.18 -13.43 5.12
N ALA A 146 -0.69 -14.29 6.01
CA ALA A 146 0.45 -13.99 6.87
C ALA A 146 1.73 -13.70 6.08
N GLY A 147 2.03 -14.52 5.07
CA GLY A 147 3.18 -14.33 4.19
C GLY A 147 3.12 -13.01 3.42
N VAL A 148 1.95 -12.68 2.86
CA VAL A 148 1.69 -11.42 2.17
C VAL A 148 1.85 -10.24 3.14
N THR A 149 1.30 -10.31 4.35
CA THR A 149 1.47 -9.25 5.37
C THR A 149 2.94 -9.04 5.73
N VAL A 150 3.68 -10.12 6.01
CA VAL A 150 5.12 -10.03 6.33
C VAL A 150 5.89 -9.41 5.16
N ALA A 151 5.66 -9.90 3.93
CA ALA A 151 6.30 -9.37 2.74
C ALA A 151 5.97 -7.89 2.53
N TRP A 152 4.71 -7.49 2.71
CA TRP A 152 4.28 -6.11 2.58
C TRP A 152 5.00 -5.17 3.55
N VAL A 153 5.12 -5.54 4.83
CA VAL A 153 5.85 -4.73 5.82
C VAL A 153 7.34 -4.65 5.50
N LEU A 154 7.96 -5.78 5.11
CA LEU A 154 9.39 -5.82 4.79
C LEU A 154 9.73 -5.04 3.50
N VAL A 155 8.88 -5.13 2.47
CA VAL A 155 9.04 -4.36 1.23
C VAL A 155 8.86 -2.87 1.51
N GLY A 156 7.82 -2.48 2.25
CA GLY A 156 7.61 -1.09 2.65
C GLY A 156 8.81 -0.53 3.41
N TRP A 157 9.40 -1.33 4.30
CA TRP A 157 10.62 -0.96 5.00
C TRP A 157 11.83 -0.84 4.08
N ALA A 158 12.04 -1.80 3.18
CA ALA A 158 13.11 -1.74 2.20
C ALA A 158 13.02 -0.47 1.34
N LEU A 159 11.81 -0.06 0.95
CA LEU A 159 11.57 1.19 0.22
C LEU A 159 11.96 2.43 1.05
N VAL A 160 11.54 2.51 2.32
CA VAL A 160 11.92 3.61 3.23
C VAL A 160 13.44 3.66 3.42
N ARG A 161 14.08 2.49 3.54
CA ARG A 161 15.52 2.39 3.73
C ARG A 161 16.30 2.82 2.47
N VAL A 162 15.91 2.34 1.29
CA VAL A 162 16.54 2.74 0.02
C VAL A 162 16.41 4.25 -0.20
N LEU A 163 15.26 4.83 0.14
CA LEU A 163 15.05 6.28 0.06
C LEU A 163 16.02 7.06 0.98
N SER A 164 16.38 6.47 2.12
CA SER A 164 17.31 7.07 3.08
C SER A 164 18.77 6.95 2.69
N GLU A 165 19.17 5.82 2.10
CA GLU A 165 20.55 5.55 1.69
C GLU A 165 20.96 6.44 0.50
N ARG A 166 20.04 6.65 -0.46
CA ARG A 166 20.26 7.56 -1.61
C ARG A 166 20.43 9.03 -1.24
N GLY A 167 20.04 9.44 -0.03
CA GLY A 167 20.24 10.80 0.48
C GLY A 167 21.56 11.01 1.22
N ASN A 168 22.39 9.97 1.32
CA ASN A 168 23.68 10.01 2.02
C ASN A 168 24.89 9.80 1.08
N GLU A 169 24.67 9.63 -0.23
CA GLU A 169 25.75 9.69 -1.21
C GLU A 169 26.12 11.18 -1.45
N PRO A 170 27.41 11.56 -1.30
CA PRO A 170 27.88 12.94 -1.43
C PRO A 170 27.85 13.45 -2.89
#